data_AF-A0A534F4Q8-F1
#
_entry.id   AF-A0A534F4Q8-F1
#
_cell.length_a   1.000
_cell.length_b   1.000
_cell.length_c   1.000
_cell.angle_alpha   90.00
_cell.angle_beta   90.00
_cell.angle_gamma   90.00
#
_symmetry.space_group_name_H-M   'P 1'
#
loop_
_entity.id
_entity.type
_entity.pdbx_description
1 polymer ?
#
loop_
_entity_poly.entity_id
_entity_poly.type
_entity_poly.pdbx_seq_one_letter_code
_entity_poly.pdbx_strand_id
1 'polypeptide(L)'
;MPAVAHADGATNAVPWFIVSNGPIREARFVSDGGVHDLFVVTNRSDAAGCQIAQPSFAPAGNGFTGQGGNPNIVYRIPTPLLGAGLIEAIPDSAILANARANAFTKRLFGVSGHPNRSGNDGTITRFGWKAQNKSLLLFSAEAYNVEMGISNLIFPQERDETPACQGLGNMTPNDTATFSALTPPNSAVLSDMEGFADFMRMLGPPVPGQPTVSTQHGAAVFTAVGCGLCHTPVLATGPAIADGDEDTPSIALS
;
A
#
# COMPACT_ATOMS: atom_id res chain seq x y z
N MET A 1 -3.66 -6.42 -18.23
CA MET A 1 -3.21 -7.57 -17.41
C MET A 1 -3.12 -8.88 -18.19
N PRO A 2 -4.06 -9.30 -19.08
CA PRO A 2 -3.93 -10.58 -19.81
C PRO A 2 -2.63 -10.69 -20.64
N ALA A 3 -2.11 -9.57 -21.13
CA ALA A 3 -0.84 -9.52 -21.86
C ALA A 3 0.37 -9.94 -21.01
N VAL A 4 0.35 -9.71 -19.69
CA VAL A 4 1.47 -10.06 -18.78
C VAL A 4 1.51 -11.56 -18.49
N ALA A 5 0.35 -12.23 -18.45
CA ALA A 5 0.26 -13.67 -18.15
C ALA A 5 1.06 -14.54 -19.14
N HIS A 6 1.22 -14.06 -20.37
CA HIS A 6 1.92 -14.73 -21.46
C HIS A 6 3.13 -13.96 -22.01
N ALA A 7 3.55 -12.90 -21.31
CA ALA A 7 4.71 -12.11 -21.70
C ALA A 7 5.96 -12.98 -21.76
N ASP A 8 6.79 -12.76 -22.77
CA ASP A 8 8.08 -13.43 -22.97
C ASP A 8 8.03 -14.96 -22.98
N GLY A 9 6.88 -15.55 -23.31
CA GLY A 9 6.69 -17.01 -23.37
C GLY A 9 6.12 -17.65 -22.11
N ALA A 10 5.76 -16.85 -21.09
CA ALA A 10 5.11 -17.35 -19.89
C ALA A 10 3.80 -18.10 -20.19
N THR A 11 3.45 -19.07 -19.34
CA THR A 11 2.26 -19.92 -19.54
C THR A 11 1.27 -19.82 -18.39
N ASN A 12 1.15 -18.63 -17.77
CA ASN A 12 0.24 -18.44 -16.64
C ASN A 12 -1.22 -18.51 -17.09
N ALA A 13 -2.08 -19.03 -16.22
CA ALA A 13 -3.51 -18.80 -16.35
C ALA A 13 -3.87 -17.41 -15.82
N VAL A 14 -4.74 -16.66 -16.49
CA VAL A 14 -5.29 -15.43 -15.91
C VAL A 14 -6.26 -15.81 -14.77
N PRO A 15 -6.05 -15.37 -13.52
CA PRO A 15 -6.98 -15.67 -12.44
C PRO A 15 -8.40 -15.19 -12.78
N TRP A 16 -9.40 -16.03 -12.51
CA TRP A 16 -10.80 -15.82 -12.93
C TRP A 16 -11.45 -14.54 -12.38
N PHE A 17 -10.88 -13.95 -11.32
CA PHE A 17 -11.34 -12.69 -10.72
C PHE A 17 -10.71 -11.45 -11.38
N ILE A 18 -9.82 -11.61 -12.36
CA ILE A 18 -9.35 -10.52 -13.22
C ILE A 18 -10.34 -10.39 -14.38
N VAL A 19 -11.34 -9.54 -14.20
CA VAL A 19 -12.38 -9.27 -15.20
C VAL A 19 -12.31 -7.82 -15.68
N SER A 20 -12.72 -7.58 -16.93
CA SER A 20 -12.82 -6.22 -17.47
C SER A 20 -13.76 -5.37 -16.61
N ASN A 21 -13.32 -4.16 -16.23
CA ASN A 21 -14.03 -3.26 -15.31
C ASN A 21 -14.32 -3.86 -13.92
N GLY A 22 -13.62 -4.93 -13.54
CA GLY A 22 -13.68 -5.50 -12.20
C GLY A 22 -12.91 -4.65 -11.17
N PRO A 23 -13.13 -4.90 -9.87
CA PRO A 23 -12.34 -4.26 -8.84
C PRO A 23 -10.87 -4.71 -8.93
N ILE A 24 -9.94 -3.80 -8.62
CA ILE A 24 -8.55 -4.18 -8.35
C ILE A 24 -8.51 -4.94 -7.03
N ARG A 25 -7.86 -6.11 -7.04
CA ARG A 25 -7.82 -7.03 -5.91
C ARG A 25 -6.44 -7.60 -5.69
N GLU A 26 -6.01 -7.53 -4.45
CA GLU A 26 -4.91 -8.32 -3.91
C GLU A 26 -5.48 -9.66 -3.40
N ALA A 27 -4.96 -10.78 -3.91
CA ALA A 27 -5.38 -12.11 -3.49
C ALA A 27 -4.49 -12.60 -2.33
N ARG A 28 -5.11 -12.86 -1.19
CA ARG A 28 -4.43 -13.35 0.02
C ARG A 28 -4.92 -14.74 0.38
N PHE A 29 -3.99 -15.64 0.66
CA PHE A 29 -4.31 -17.00 1.02
C PHE A 29 -4.56 -17.07 2.52
N VAL A 30 -5.65 -17.71 2.94
CA VAL A 30 -6.02 -17.85 4.34
C VAL A 30 -5.10 -18.84 5.05
N SER A 31 -4.63 -19.86 4.33
CA SER A 31 -3.76 -20.93 4.81
C SER A 31 -2.45 -20.43 5.43
N ASP A 32 -1.85 -19.39 4.85
CA ASP A 32 -0.58 -18.82 5.29
C ASP A 32 -0.67 -17.32 5.62
N GLY A 33 -1.81 -16.70 5.34
CA GLY A 33 -2.02 -15.27 5.51
C GLY A 33 -1.24 -14.42 4.49
N GLY A 34 -0.56 -15.01 3.52
CA GLY A 34 0.33 -14.37 2.57
C GLY A 34 -0.39 -13.83 1.33
N VAL A 35 0.15 -12.78 0.75
CA VAL A 35 -0.19 -12.33 -0.61
C VAL A 35 0.55 -13.25 -1.56
N HIS A 36 -0.11 -13.69 -2.63
CA HIS A 36 0.48 -14.61 -3.60
C HIS A 36 0.49 -13.98 -4.99
N ASP A 37 1.60 -14.19 -5.70
CA ASP A 37 1.83 -13.60 -7.00
C ASP A 37 0.83 -14.15 -8.00
N LEU A 38 0.18 -13.26 -8.76
CA LEU A 38 -0.85 -13.66 -9.72
C LEU A 38 -0.26 -14.39 -10.91
N PHE A 39 1.01 -14.12 -11.24
CA PHE A 39 1.74 -14.68 -12.37
C PHE A 39 3.17 -15.04 -11.94
N VAL A 40 3.73 -16.09 -12.51
CA VAL A 40 5.11 -16.54 -12.30
C VAL A 40 5.93 -16.46 -13.59
N VAL A 41 7.25 -16.53 -13.45
CA VAL A 41 8.21 -16.41 -14.57
C VAL A 41 8.50 -17.72 -15.29
N THR A 42 7.87 -18.83 -14.88
CA THR A 42 8.01 -20.14 -15.54
C THR A 42 7.71 -20.04 -17.04
N ASN A 43 8.60 -20.63 -17.83
CA ASN A 43 8.62 -20.60 -19.31
C ASN A 43 8.95 -19.27 -19.98
N ARG A 44 9.26 -18.21 -19.23
CA ARG A 44 9.76 -16.98 -19.85
C ARG A 44 11.15 -17.20 -20.46
N SER A 45 11.42 -16.55 -21.59
CA SER A 45 12.70 -16.63 -22.29
C SER A 45 13.86 -15.98 -21.54
N ASP A 46 13.57 -15.02 -20.66
CA ASP A 46 14.55 -14.30 -19.83
C ASP A 46 14.78 -14.93 -18.44
N ALA A 47 14.03 -15.99 -18.10
CA ALA A 47 14.15 -16.76 -16.85
C ALA A 47 14.32 -18.26 -17.15
N ALA A 48 15.22 -18.58 -18.10
CA ALA A 48 15.43 -19.94 -18.57
C ALA A 48 15.82 -20.89 -17.42
N GLY A 49 15.09 -22.00 -17.28
CA GLY A 49 15.28 -23.01 -16.24
C GLY A 49 14.42 -22.80 -14.98
N CYS A 50 13.71 -21.69 -14.84
CA CYS A 50 12.75 -21.51 -13.76
C CYS A 50 11.53 -22.44 -13.90
N GLN A 51 11.16 -23.13 -12.82
CA GLN A 51 10.08 -24.14 -12.80
C GLN A 51 9.20 -24.00 -11.55
N ILE A 52 8.80 -22.78 -11.19
CA ILE A 52 7.89 -22.53 -10.06
C ILE A 52 6.42 -22.66 -10.52
N ALA A 53 5.57 -23.11 -9.62
CA ALA A 53 4.15 -23.28 -9.91
C ALA A 53 3.39 -21.98 -9.66
N GLN A 54 2.51 -21.60 -10.59
CA GLN A 54 1.54 -20.55 -10.34
C GLN A 54 0.60 -20.99 -9.20
N PRO A 55 0.31 -20.12 -8.22
CA PRO A 55 -0.67 -20.41 -7.18
C PRO A 55 -2.03 -20.83 -7.74
N SER A 56 -2.68 -21.81 -7.10
CA SER A 56 -3.99 -22.27 -7.56
C SER A 56 -5.11 -21.34 -7.08
N PHE A 57 -5.71 -20.63 -8.04
CA PHE A 57 -6.86 -19.74 -7.78
C PHE A 57 -8.22 -20.46 -7.92
N ALA A 58 -8.25 -21.76 -8.24
CA ALA A 58 -9.46 -22.54 -8.45
C ALA A 58 -10.07 -23.08 -7.13
N PRO A 59 -11.38 -23.39 -7.08
CA PRO A 59 -12.38 -23.21 -8.13
C PRO A 59 -12.72 -21.73 -8.40
N ALA A 60 -13.26 -21.46 -9.59
CA ALA A 60 -13.72 -20.13 -9.97
C ALA A 60 -15.04 -19.76 -9.27
N GLY A 61 -15.16 -18.48 -8.90
CA GLY A 61 -16.39 -17.90 -8.35
C GLY A 61 -16.91 -16.75 -9.21
N ASN A 62 -17.70 -15.88 -8.60
CA ASN A 62 -18.16 -14.65 -9.24
C ASN A 62 -17.02 -13.64 -9.36
N GLY A 63 -16.57 -13.32 -10.59
CA GLY A 63 -15.43 -12.44 -10.83
C GLY A 63 -15.54 -11.05 -10.18
N PHE A 64 -16.75 -10.51 -9.98
CA PHE A 64 -16.97 -9.19 -9.37
C PHE A 64 -17.04 -9.21 -7.86
N THR A 65 -17.51 -10.28 -7.22
CA THR A 65 -17.69 -10.33 -5.75
C THR A 65 -16.68 -11.26 -5.07
N GLY A 66 -16.04 -12.14 -5.83
CA GLY A 66 -15.19 -13.21 -5.30
C GLY A 66 -15.97 -14.40 -4.73
N GLN A 67 -17.30 -14.31 -4.64
CA GLN A 67 -18.13 -15.30 -3.95
C GLN A 67 -18.20 -16.63 -4.72
N GLY A 68 -18.21 -17.74 -3.98
CA GLY A 68 -18.28 -19.10 -4.55
C GLY A 68 -16.98 -19.60 -5.18
N GLY A 69 -15.88 -18.82 -5.10
CA GLY A 69 -14.56 -19.23 -5.55
C GLY A 69 -13.79 -20.04 -4.50
N ASN A 70 -12.48 -20.17 -4.70
CA ASN A 70 -11.58 -20.83 -3.76
C ASN A 70 -11.74 -20.26 -2.33
N PRO A 71 -12.19 -21.06 -1.34
CA PRO A 71 -12.41 -20.59 0.02
C PRO A 71 -11.11 -20.26 0.75
N ASN A 72 -9.96 -20.68 0.23
CA ASN A 72 -8.65 -20.30 0.75
C ASN A 72 -8.26 -18.87 0.35
N ILE A 73 -9.06 -18.14 -0.43
CA ILE A 73 -8.67 -16.83 -0.95
C ILE A 73 -9.60 -15.76 -0.38
N VAL A 74 -8.99 -14.74 0.22
CA VAL A 74 -9.64 -13.50 0.61
C VAL A 74 -9.04 -12.34 -0.16
N TYR A 75 -9.89 -11.37 -0.52
CA TYR A 75 -9.47 -10.24 -1.35
C TYR A 75 -9.39 -8.96 -0.53
N ARG A 76 -8.41 -8.13 -0.85
CA ARG A 76 -8.34 -6.73 -0.41
C ARG A 76 -8.36 -5.82 -1.62
N ILE A 77 -8.97 -4.65 -1.46
CA ILE A 77 -8.86 -3.57 -2.44
C ILE A 77 -7.70 -2.65 -2.02
N PRO A 78 -6.91 -2.09 -2.94
CA PRO A 78 -5.87 -1.13 -2.57
C PRO A 78 -6.45 0.06 -1.80
N THR A 79 -5.69 0.56 -0.82
CA THR A 79 -6.08 1.76 -0.07
C THR A 79 -5.80 3.03 -0.89
N PRO A 80 -6.62 4.10 -0.76
CA PRO A 80 -6.36 5.35 -1.47
C PRO A 80 -5.07 6.01 -1.00
N LEU A 81 -4.34 6.65 -1.92
CA LEU A 81 -3.08 7.34 -1.65
C LEU A 81 -3.23 8.88 -1.52
N LEU A 82 -4.38 9.42 -1.94
CA LEU A 82 -4.64 10.86 -1.88
C LEU A 82 -4.71 11.35 -0.42
N GLY A 83 -3.91 12.36 -0.10
CA GLY A 83 -3.78 12.91 1.26
C GLY A 83 -2.93 12.06 2.20
N ALA A 84 -2.28 10.99 1.72
CA ALA A 84 -1.53 10.08 2.58
C ALA A 84 -0.31 10.74 3.25
N GLY A 85 0.32 11.73 2.60
CA GLY A 85 1.37 12.54 3.22
C GLY A 85 0.91 13.29 4.48
N LEU A 86 -0.33 13.79 4.49
CA LEU A 86 -0.92 14.41 5.68
C LEU A 86 -1.13 13.39 6.80
N ILE A 87 -1.50 12.15 6.45
CA ILE A 87 -1.64 11.05 7.42
C ILE A 87 -0.28 10.64 8.00
N GLU A 88 0.76 10.61 7.17
CA GLU A 88 2.14 10.37 7.63
C GLU A 88 2.58 11.42 8.65
N ALA A 89 2.22 12.69 8.40
CA ALA A 89 2.58 13.82 9.25
C ALA A 89 1.80 13.90 10.59
N ILE A 90 0.85 13.01 10.88
CA ILE A 90 0.14 13.00 12.18
C ILE A 90 1.10 12.53 13.29
N PRO A 91 1.32 13.31 14.36
CA PRO A 91 2.18 12.86 15.46
C PRO A 91 1.57 11.68 16.22
N ASP A 92 2.40 10.74 16.69
CA ASP A 92 1.95 9.61 17.54
C ASP A 92 1.19 10.11 18.79
N SER A 93 1.61 11.25 19.33
CA SER A 93 0.94 11.91 20.46
C SER A 93 -0.49 12.34 20.11
N ALA A 94 -0.73 12.83 18.89
CA ALA A 94 -2.07 13.20 18.42
C ALA A 94 -2.97 11.96 18.27
N ILE A 95 -2.43 10.85 17.76
CA ILE A 95 -3.16 9.57 17.67
C ILE A 95 -3.57 9.08 19.07
N LEU A 96 -2.63 9.09 20.03
CA LEU A 96 -2.89 8.65 21.40
C LEU A 96 -3.86 9.59 22.14
N ALA A 97 -3.74 10.90 21.93
CA ALA A 97 -4.67 11.89 22.48
C ALA A 97 -6.07 11.68 21.92
N ASN A 98 -6.22 11.52 20.60
CA ASN A 98 -7.50 11.24 19.96
C ASN A 98 -8.10 9.92 20.46
N ALA A 99 -7.30 8.87 20.65
CA ALA A 99 -7.77 7.60 21.20
C ALA A 99 -8.38 7.76 22.60
N ARG A 100 -7.74 8.54 23.49
CA ARG A 100 -8.19 8.81 24.87
C ARG A 100 -9.34 9.81 24.96
N ALA A 101 -9.47 10.72 23.99
CA ALA A 101 -10.52 11.72 23.97
C ALA A 101 -11.90 11.08 23.89
N ASN A 102 -12.88 11.71 24.55
CA ASN A 102 -14.29 11.33 24.53
C ASN A 102 -14.55 9.85 24.91
N ALA A 103 -13.70 9.26 25.76
CA ALA A 103 -13.75 7.82 26.08
C ALA A 103 -15.13 7.33 26.56
N PHE A 104 -15.81 8.13 27.39
CA PHE A 104 -17.17 7.82 27.84
C PHE A 104 -18.15 7.74 26.66
N THR A 105 -18.19 8.77 25.81
CA THR A 105 -19.05 8.82 24.63
C THR A 105 -18.72 7.70 23.65
N LYS A 106 -17.44 7.46 23.37
CA LYS A 106 -16.99 6.32 22.54
C LYS A 106 -17.56 5.00 23.04
N ARG A 107 -17.48 4.75 24.36
CA ARG A 107 -18.03 3.54 24.97
C ARG A 107 -19.55 3.43 24.80
N LEU A 108 -20.30 4.54 24.92
CA LEU A 108 -21.75 4.54 24.67
C LEU A 108 -22.11 4.15 23.24
N PHE A 109 -21.25 4.47 22.26
CA PHE A 109 -21.41 4.09 20.85
C PHE A 109 -20.71 2.77 20.47
N GLY A 110 -20.16 2.03 21.45
CA GLY A 110 -19.42 0.79 21.19
C GLY A 110 -18.08 0.98 20.46
N VAL A 111 -17.57 2.21 20.39
CA VAL A 111 -16.29 2.54 19.75
C VAL A 111 -15.14 2.17 20.68
N SER A 112 -14.26 1.31 20.20
CA SER A 112 -13.02 0.90 20.89
C SER A 112 -11.93 0.59 19.87
N GLY A 113 -10.68 0.61 20.31
CA GLY A 113 -9.54 0.29 19.46
C GLY A 113 -8.21 0.61 20.13
N HIS A 114 -7.12 0.20 19.49
CA HIS A 114 -5.77 0.53 19.90
C HIS A 114 -4.92 0.82 18.65
N PRO A 115 -3.90 1.69 18.75
CA PRO A 115 -2.92 1.83 17.69
C PRO A 115 -2.23 0.49 17.41
N ASN A 116 -1.91 0.22 16.15
CA ASN A 116 -0.94 -0.80 15.82
C ASN A 116 0.47 -0.23 16.04
N ARG A 117 1.43 -1.09 16.36
CA ARG A 117 2.80 -0.70 16.65
C ARG A 117 3.79 -1.58 15.90
N SER A 118 4.85 -0.96 15.42
CA SER A 118 6.01 -1.65 14.86
C SER A 118 6.63 -2.56 15.91
N GLY A 119 6.85 -3.83 15.55
CA GLY A 119 7.51 -4.80 16.42
C GLY A 119 8.99 -4.50 16.66
N ASN A 120 9.61 -3.70 15.78
CA ASN A 120 11.05 -3.40 15.83
C ASN A 120 11.39 -2.25 16.79
N ASP A 121 10.58 -1.19 16.78
CA ASP A 121 10.87 0.06 17.49
C ASP A 121 9.67 0.61 18.31
N GLY A 122 8.52 -0.06 18.29
CA GLY A 122 7.34 0.33 19.04
C GLY A 122 6.60 1.57 18.52
N THR A 123 7.04 2.17 17.41
CA THR A 123 6.39 3.34 16.79
C THR A 123 4.98 3.01 16.31
N ILE A 124 4.06 4.00 16.31
CA ILE A 124 2.70 3.76 15.82
C ILE A 124 2.68 3.65 14.30
N THR A 125 2.12 2.55 13.82
CA THR A 125 1.92 2.27 12.40
C THR A 125 0.54 2.72 11.93
N ARG A 126 0.38 3.03 10.64
CA ARG A 126 -0.79 3.77 10.11
C ARG A 126 -1.20 3.48 8.66
N PHE A 127 -0.37 2.79 7.86
CA PHE A 127 -0.66 2.51 6.46
C PHE A 127 -1.00 1.04 6.19
N GLY A 128 -1.86 0.81 5.20
CA GLY A 128 -2.43 -0.49 4.86
C GLY A 128 -3.66 -0.85 5.71
N TRP A 129 -4.40 -1.89 5.29
CA TRP A 129 -5.66 -2.30 5.93
C TRP A 129 -5.54 -2.68 7.41
N LYS A 130 -4.36 -3.08 7.87
CA LYS A 130 -4.09 -3.41 9.27
C LYS A 130 -3.21 -2.37 9.94
N ALA A 131 -3.03 -1.21 9.31
CA ALA A 131 -2.06 -0.20 9.71
C ALA A 131 -0.69 -0.85 9.98
N GLN A 132 -0.17 -1.65 9.07
CA GLN A 132 1.06 -2.41 9.29
C GLN A 132 2.34 -1.62 9.01
N ASN A 133 2.27 -0.56 8.19
CA ASN A 133 3.42 0.28 7.85
C ASN A 133 3.40 1.60 8.60
N LYS A 134 4.57 2.06 9.07
CA LYS A 134 4.70 3.32 9.81
C LYS A 134 4.84 4.56 8.93
N SER A 135 5.45 4.42 7.76
CA SER A 135 5.78 5.50 6.84
C SER A 135 5.39 5.14 5.42
N LEU A 136 5.25 6.16 4.56
CA LEU A 136 5.04 5.99 3.13
C LEU A 136 6.27 5.38 2.45
N LEU A 137 7.48 5.63 2.95
CA LEU A 137 8.68 4.96 2.45
C LEU A 137 8.60 3.44 2.65
N LEU A 138 8.28 2.98 3.87
CA LEU A 138 8.14 1.55 4.14
C LEU A 138 6.96 0.94 3.38
N PHE A 139 5.85 1.68 3.26
CA PHE A 139 4.70 1.26 2.47
C PHE A 139 5.04 1.11 0.98
N SER A 140 5.80 2.06 0.41
CA SER A 140 6.26 2.01 -1.00
C SER A 140 7.17 0.82 -1.24
N ALA A 141 8.15 0.63 -0.36
CA ALA A 141 9.13 -0.44 -0.46
C ALA A 141 8.47 -1.82 -0.30
N GLU A 142 7.50 -1.97 0.61
CA GLU A 142 6.75 -3.22 0.73
C GLU A 142 5.89 -3.45 -0.53
N ALA A 143 5.23 -2.42 -1.07
CA ALA A 143 4.42 -2.54 -2.28
C ALA A 143 5.26 -2.94 -3.50
N TYR A 144 6.46 -2.37 -3.67
CA TYR A 144 7.41 -2.79 -4.70
C TYR A 144 7.68 -4.30 -4.60
N ASN A 145 8.03 -4.79 -3.41
CA ASN A 145 8.37 -6.20 -3.24
C ASN A 145 7.15 -7.13 -3.33
N VAL A 146 6.13 -6.88 -2.51
CA VAL A 146 4.98 -7.77 -2.29
C VAL A 146 3.93 -7.68 -3.41
N GLU A 147 3.70 -6.50 -3.98
CA GLU A 147 2.65 -6.31 -4.99
C GLU A 147 3.20 -6.34 -6.42
N MET A 148 4.42 -5.83 -6.64
CA MET A 148 5.01 -5.73 -7.98
C MET A 148 6.11 -6.77 -8.27
N GLY A 149 6.68 -7.41 -7.23
CA GLY A 149 7.79 -8.35 -7.39
C GLY A 149 9.13 -7.65 -7.67
N ILE A 150 9.31 -6.43 -7.18
CA ILE A 150 10.53 -5.63 -7.30
C ILE A 150 11.21 -5.54 -5.93
N SER A 151 12.37 -6.19 -5.77
CA SER A 151 13.25 -6.03 -4.62
C SER A 151 13.87 -4.64 -4.58
N ASN A 152 14.13 -4.13 -3.37
CA ASN A 152 14.65 -2.78 -3.14
C ASN A 152 15.61 -2.74 -1.95
N LEU A 153 16.23 -1.59 -1.67
CA LEU A 153 17.20 -1.46 -0.59
C LEU A 153 16.63 -1.73 0.82
N ILE A 154 15.31 -1.62 1.02
CA ILE A 154 14.63 -1.93 2.30
C ILE A 154 14.21 -3.40 2.36
N PHE A 155 13.72 -3.95 1.24
CA PHE A 155 13.32 -5.35 1.07
C PHE A 155 14.14 -5.98 -0.07
N PRO A 156 15.40 -6.38 0.20
CA PRO A 156 16.32 -6.79 -0.86
C PRO A 156 16.13 -8.23 -1.33
N GLN A 157 15.34 -9.02 -0.61
CA GLN A 157 15.02 -10.40 -0.99
C GLN A 157 13.89 -10.42 -2.01
N GLU A 158 14.07 -11.20 -3.08
CA GLU A 158 12.99 -11.53 -4.00
C GLU A 158 11.88 -12.32 -3.31
N ARG A 159 10.68 -12.29 -3.92
CA ARG A 159 9.50 -12.98 -3.39
C ARG A 159 9.60 -14.50 -3.43
N ASP A 160 10.30 -15.01 -4.44
CA ASP A 160 10.70 -16.40 -4.60
C ASP A 160 12.21 -16.41 -4.76
N GLU A 161 12.93 -17.21 -3.98
CA GLU A 161 14.41 -17.29 -3.99
C GLU A 161 14.93 -18.52 -4.76
N THR A 162 14.08 -19.18 -5.54
CA THR A 162 14.48 -20.33 -6.37
C THR A 162 15.63 -19.89 -7.29
N PRO A 163 16.82 -20.51 -7.22
CA PRO A 163 18.00 -20.00 -7.92
C PRO A 163 17.83 -19.83 -9.44
N ALA A 164 17.09 -20.74 -10.08
CA ALA A 164 16.81 -20.68 -11.52
C ALA A 164 15.79 -19.60 -11.91
N CYS A 165 15.14 -18.96 -10.94
CA CYS A 165 14.12 -17.93 -11.13
C CYS A 165 14.63 -16.51 -10.82
N GLN A 166 15.86 -16.36 -10.33
CA GLN A 166 16.48 -15.06 -9.99
C GLN A 166 17.04 -14.30 -11.22
N GLY A 167 16.60 -14.66 -12.45
CA GLY A 167 17.17 -14.13 -13.69
C GLY A 167 18.66 -14.48 -13.87
N LEU A 168 19.40 -13.63 -14.59
CA LEU A 168 20.83 -13.81 -14.92
C LEU A 168 21.78 -13.58 -13.71
N GLY A 169 21.40 -14.02 -12.51
CA GLY A 169 22.23 -13.94 -11.31
C GLY A 169 22.34 -12.55 -10.72
N ASN A 170 21.30 -11.72 -10.84
CA ASN A 170 21.26 -10.43 -10.17
C ASN A 170 21.11 -10.66 -8.65
N MET A 171 22.19 -10.49 -7.91
CA MET A 171 22.20 -10.62 -6.44
C MET A 171 21.93 -9.30 -5.72
N THR A 172 21.65 -8.23 -6.46
CA THR A 172 21.25 -6.94 -5.92
C THR A 172 19.78 -6.69 -6.16
N PRO A 173 19.14 -5.83 -5.35
CA PRO A 173 17.80 -5.35 -5.63
C PRO A 173 17.59 -4.97 -7.11
N ASN A 174 16.43 -5.31 -7.65
CA ASN A 174 16.07 -5.07 -9.05
C ASN A 174 15.28 -3.75 -9.27
N ASP A 175 15.31 -2.86 -8.27
CA ASP A 175 14.95 -1.45 -8.40
C ASP A 175 16.13 -0.60 -8.91
N THR A 176 15.85 0.64 -9.33
CA THR A 176 16.93 1.59 -9.59
C THR A 176 17.30 2.36 -8.31
N ALA A 177 18.48 2.05 -7.78
CA ALA A 177 19.15 2.84 -6.74
C ALA A 177 20.05 3.95 -7.33
N THR A 178 20.02 4.15 -8.65
CA THR A 178 20.95 5.02 -9.37
C THR A 178 20.57 6.49 -9.29
N PHE A 179 21.34 7.24 -8.51
CA PHE A 179 21.49 8.69 -8.62
C PHE A 179 22.17 9.03 -9.96
N SER A 180 21.43 9.14 -11.06
CA SER A 180 22.07 9.34 -12.36
C SER A 180 22.64 10.76 -12.50
N ALA A 181 23.97 10.82 -12.54
CA ALA A 181 24.85 11.92 -12.98
C ALA A 181 25.15 13.10 -12.01
N LEU A 182 26.45 13.38 -11.86
CA LEU A 182 27.07 14.52 -11.16
C LEU A 182 26.91 15.87 -11.91
N THR A 183 25.88 16.02 -12.75
CA THR A 183 25.73 17.19 -13.64
C THR A 183 24.37 17.87 -13.42
N PRO A 184 24.35 19.12 -12.89
CA PRO A 184 23.11 19.86 -12.65
C PRO A 184 22.33 20.21 -13.92
N PRO A 185 21.00 20.40 -13.82
CA PRO A 185 20.17 20.19 -12.63
C PRO A 185 19.76 18.71 -12.53
N ASN A 186 20.29 18.01 -11.53
CA ASN A 186 20.03 16.60 -11.33
C ASN A 186 18.83 16.41 -10.40
N SER A 187 17.66 16.12 -10.97
CA SER A 187 16.46 15.72 -10.20
C SER A 187 16.48 14.24 -9.79
N ALA A 188 17.42 13.44 -10.30
CA ALA A 188 17.58 12.03 -9.96
C ALA A 188 18.45 11.85 -8.70
N VAL A 189 17.99 12.39 -7.56
CA VAL A 189 18.63 12.21 -6.25
C VAL A 189 17.94 11.14 -5.41
N LEU A 190 16.91 10.48 -5.92
CA LEU A 190 16.09 9.51 -5.17
C LEU A 190 16.12 8.16 -5.86
N SER A 191 16.13 7.08 -5.07
CA SER A 191 15.79 5.74 -5.56
C SER A 191 14.32 5.68 -6.01
N ASP A 192 13.96 4.67 -6.82
CA ASP A 192 12.57 4.49 -7.28
C ASP A 192 11.56 4.43 -6.12
N MET A 193 11.91 3.73 -5.03
CA MET A 193 11.07 3.62 -3.85
C MET A 193 10.90 4.96 -3.11
N GLU A 194 11.94 5.79 -3.07
CA GLU A 194 11.90 7.12 -2.46
C GLU A 194 11.08 8.09 -3.32
N GLY A 195 11.30 8.08 -4.64
CA GLY A 195 10.49 8.85 -5.58
C GLY A 195 9.00 8.48 -5.52
N PHE A 196 8.68 7.19 -5.34
CA PHE A 196 7.30 6.76 -5.15
C PHE A 196 6.71 7.24 -3.82
N ALA A 197 7.48 7.16 -2.74
CA ALA A 197 7.06 7.67 -1.43
C ALA A 197 6.80 9.18 -1.47
N ASP A 198 7.68 9.94 -2.12
CA ASP A 198 7.56 11.39 -2.24
C ASP A 198 6.39 11.78 -3.14
N PHE A 199 6.18 11.06 -4.24
CA PHE A 199 4.97 11.22 -5.04
C PHE A 199 3.71 11.09 -4.17
N MET A 200 3.61 10.04 -3.35
CA MET A 200 2.47 9.84 -2.45
C MET A 200 2.35 10.92 -1.37
N ARG A 201 3.48 11.45 -0.87
CA ARG A 201 3.48 12.56 0.10
C ARG A 201 2.89 13.84 -0.49
N MET A 202 3.14 14.08 -1.78
CA MET A 202 2.67 15.27 -2.50
C MET A 202 1.25 15.15 -3.06
N LEU A 203 0.64 13.96 -3.01
CA LEU A 203 -0.77 13.79 -3.41
C LEU A 203 -1.68 14.46 -2.39
N GLY A 204 -2.23 15.62 -2.75
CA GLY A 204 -3.25 16.30 -1.94
C GLY A 204 -4.54 15.48 -1.79
N PRO A 205 -5.32 15.70 -0.70
CA PRO A 205 -6.63 15.11 -0.56
C PRO A 205 -7.60 15.66 -1.63
N PRO A 206 -8.66 14.92 -2.00
CA PRO A 206 -9.70 15.43 -2.89
C PRO A 206 -10.29 16.75 -2.34
N VAL A 207 -10.42 17.75 -3.21
CA VAL A 207 -11.03 19.03 -2.85
C VAL A 207 -12.52 18.82 -2.57
N PRO A 208 -13.05 19.21 -1.39
CA PRO A 208 -14.47 19.13 -1.12
C PRO A 208 -15.30 19.93 -2.12
N GLY A 209 -16.46 19.40 -2.51
CA GLY A 209 -17.42 20.13 -3.32
C GLY A 209 -18.01 21.35 -2.60
N GLN A 210 -18.64 22.25 -3.34
CA GLN A 210 -19.31 23.42 -2.77
C GLN A 210 -20.38 23.00 -1.74
N PRO A 211 -20.43 23.64 -0.55
CA PRO A 211 -21.43 23.30 0.46
C PRO A 211 -22.85 23.52 -0.07
N THR A 212 -23.71 22.52 0.14
CA THR A 212 -25.14 22.59 -0.11
C THR A 212 -25.89 22.42 1.21
N VAL A 213 -27.20 22.69 1.22
CA VAL A 213 -28.07 22.40 2.37
C VAL A 213 -27.98 20.91 2.76
N SER A 214 -27.93 20.02 1.76
CA SER A 214 -27.84 18.58 1.99
C SER A 214 -26.50 18.16 2.61
N THR A 215 -25.38 18.71 2.16
CA THR A 215 -24.05 18.34 2.70
C THR A 215 -23.85 18.85 4.12
N GLN A 216 -24.38 20.04 4.43
CA GLN A 216 -24.35 20.58 5.80
C GLN A 216 -25.22 19.76 6.76
N HIS A 217 -26.42 19.38 6.33
CA HIS A 217 -27.26 18.47 7.11
C HIS A 217 -26.56 17.11 7.33
N GLY A 218 -25.92 16.57 6.29
CA GLY A 218 -25.12 15.34 6.39
C GLY A 218 -23.98 15.44 7.42
N ALA A 219 -23.25 16.56 7.45
CA ALA A 219 -22.20 16.78 8.44
C ALA A 219 -22.73 16.82 9.89
N ALA A 220 -23.90 17.43 10.11
CA ALA A 220 -24.56 17.42 11.41
C ALA A 220 -24.97 16.00 11.83
N VAL A 221 -25.59 15.24 10.92
CA VAL A 221 -25.98 13.84 11.14
C VAL A 221 -24.77 12.97 11.45
N PHE A 222 -23.66 13.12 10.71
CA PHE A 222 -22.42 12.38 10.92
C PHE A 222 -21.90 12.50 12.36
N THR A 223 -22.03 13.69 12.94
CA THR A 223 -21.64 13.93 14.33
C THR A 223 -22.67 13.34 15.29
N ALA A 224 -23.96 13.59 15.04
CA ALA A 224 -25.06 13.16 15.91
C ALA A 224 -25.16 11.63 16.07
N VAL A 225 -24.88 10.87 15.01
CA VAL A 225 -24.89 9.39 15.04
C VAL A 225 -23.55 8.80 15.47
N GLY A 226 -22.56 9.63 15.82
CA GLY A 226 -21.29 9.19 16.39
C GLY A 226 -20.22 8.75 15.37
N CYS A 227 -20.40 8.94 14.06
CA CYS A 227 -19.37 8.59 13.07
C CYS A 227 -18.02 9.27 13.36
N GLY A 228 -18.08 10.52 13.83
CA GLY A 228 -16.91 11.32 14.22
C GLY A 228 -16.11 10.78 15.40
N LEU A 229 -16.63 9.77 16.12
CA LEU A 229 -15.92 9.11 17.23
C LEU A 229 -14.82 8.16 16.74
N CYS A 230 -14.92 7.66 15.50
CA CYS A 230 -13.88 6.89 14.79
C CYS A 230 -13.26 7.69 13.65
N HIS A 231 -14.10 8.37 12.87
CA HIS A 231 -13.70 9.16 11.69
C HIS A 231 -13.57 10.63 12.09
N THR A 232 -12.52 10.97 12.84
CA THR A 232 -12.29 12.32 13.37
C THR A 232 -12.36 13.38 12.24
N PRO A 233 -13.32 14.33 12.28
CA PRO A 233 -13.56 15.25 11.15
C PRO A 233 -12.38 16.16 10.80
N VAL A 234 -11.62 16.56 11.82
CA VAL A 234 -10.43 17.39 11.67
C VAL A 234 -9.36 16.86 12.60
N LEU A 235 -8.18 16.60 12.06
CA LEU A 235 -7.02 16.19 12.83
C LEU A 235 -5.83 17.05 12.40
N ALA A 236 -5.19 17.70 13.37
CA ALA A 236 -4.02 18.53 13.10
C ALA A 236 -2.80 17.63 12.82
N THR A 237 -2.09 17.92 11.74
CA THR A 237 -0.80 17.31 11.45
C THR A 237 0.31 18.03 12.22
N GLY A 238 1.47 17.39 12.34
CA GLY A 238 2.70 18.06 12.70
C GLY A 238 3.22 18.93 11.54
N PRO A 239 4.40 19.54 11.71
CA PRO A 239 5.14 20.12 10.60
C PRO A 239 5.29 19.09 9.47
N ALA A 240 5.10 19.53 8.22
CA ALA A 240 5.11 18.63 7.07
C ALA A 240 6.48 17.95 6.90
N ILE A 241 6.49 16.66 6.52
CA ILE A 241 7.72 15.88 6.23
C ILE A 241 8.35 16.28 4.89
N ALA A 242 7.60 16.98 4.05
CA ALA A 242 8.04 17.69 2.87
C ALA A 242 6.95 18.74 2.55
N ASP A 243 7.31 19.94 2.14
CA ASP A 243 6.36 20.99 1.74
C ASP A 243 6.18 21.08 0.22
N GLY A 244 6.90 20.24 -0.53
CA GLY A 244 6.86 20.22 -2.00
C GLY A 244 7.84 21.19 -2.63
N ASP A 245 8.66 21.87 -1.84
CA ASP A 245 9.73 22.71 -2.33
C ASP A 245 11.02 21.89 -2.46
N GLU A 246 11.50 21.74 -3.69
CA GLU A 246 12.76 21.08 -4.00
C GLU A 246 13.98 21.86 -3.44
N ASP A 247 13.80 23.14 -3.08
CA ASP A 247 14.84 24.01 -2.54
C ASP A 247 14.84 24.10 -1.00
N THR A 248 13.82 23.59 -0.30
CA THR A 248 13.79 23.59 1.18
C THR A 248 13.55 22.19 1.77
N PRO A 249 14.61 21.49 2.24
CA PRO A 249 14.43 20.21 2.91
C PRO A 249 13.62 20.38 4.19
N SER A 250 12.62 19.50 4.37
CA SER A 250 11.80 19.51 5.57
C SER A 250 12.63 19.27 6.84
N ILE A 251 12.40 20.11 7.83
CA ILE A 251 12.85 19.99 9.22
C ILE A 251 12.37 18.70 9.93
N ALA A 252 11.51 17.88 9.33
CA ALA A 252 11.08 16.60 9.91
C ALA A 252 12.00 15.42 9.55
N LEU A 253 12.99 15.62 8.68
CA LEU A 253 14.00 14.62 8.31
C LEU A 253 15.37 14.84 9.00
N SER A 254 15.47 15.81 9.92
CA SER A 254 16.66 16.05 10.76
C SER A 254 16.57 15.42 12.14
#